data_AF-A0A4Y6IFN4-F1
#
_entry.id   AF-A0A4Y6IFN4-F1
#
_cell.length_a   1.000
_cell.length_b   1.000
_cell.length_c   1.000
_cell.angle_alpha   90.00
_cell.angle_beta   90.00
_cell.angle_gamma   90.00
#
_symmetry.space_group_name_H-M   'P 1'
#
loop_
_entity.id
_entity.type
_entity.pdbx_description
1 polymer ?
#
loop_
_entity_poly.entity_id
_entity_poly.type
_entity_poly.pdbx_seq_one_letter_code
_entity_poly.pdbx_strand_id
1 'polypeptide(L)'
;MPDHHQDYQFCDLHHLIILLIFASAIVACIGIGVVLLEQYFTIGFNAFHFRPEQLGNYGTFKLAFIFNGSLIIASTSMFIAMIGLMSLPIGGLTKLVAWIGIYSSICLFMLGVLPLNVGHWHFVAHYNAVIATTLLGCTSLLAGIMYRAYFSKFLMLCSFLLLFFSISHISHLDISDPQLLSPHVRHDEFCLDPVFAWCLVITHLLWDIALALKVRKLVQQHFSQ
;
A
#
# COMPACT_ATOMS: atom_id res chain seq x y z
N MET A 1 38.23 -11.85 -16.74
CA MET A 1 37.17 -11.23 -17.56
C MET A 1 36.00 -10.99 -16.63
N PRO A 2 35.52 -9.75 -16.46
CA PRO A 2 34.29 -9.51 -15.73
C PRO A 2 33.14 -10.22 -16.47
N ASP A 3 32.36 -11.01 -15.75
CA ASP A 3 31.27 -11.82 -16.30
C ASP A 3 30.11 -10.91 -16.69
N HIS A 4 30.13 -10.42 -17.93
CA HIS A 4 29.08 -9.54 -18.47
C HIS A 4 27.65 -10.07 -18.24
N HIS A 5 27.47 -11.39 -18.13
CA HIS A 5 26.16 -11.98 -17.83
C HIS A 5 25.58 -11.62 -16.46
N GLN A 6 26.39 -11.45 -15.42
CA GLN A 6 25.90 -11.06 -14.08
C GLN A 6 25.41 -9.62 -14.06
N ASP A 7 26.09 -8.72 -14.77
CA ASP A 7 25.70 -7.31 -14.85
C ASP A 7 24.35 -7.11 -15.56
N TYR A 8 24.09 -7.87 -16.63
CA TYR A 8 22.80 -7.83 -17.35
C TYR A 8 21.65 -8.35 -16.48
N GLN A 9 21.82 -9.51 -15.83
CA GLN A 9 20.78 -10.07 -14.94
C GLN A 9 20.46 -9.14 -13.76
N PHE A 10 21.48 -8.49 -13.20
CA PHE A 10 21.29 -7.52 -12.12
C PHE A 10 20.52 -6.29 -12.62
N CYS A 11 20.86 -5.77 -13.79
CA CYS A 11 20.17 -4.64 -14.41
C CYS A 11 18.68 -4.95 -14.68
N ASP A 12 18.40 -6.12 -15.26
CA ASP A 12 17.04 -6.55 -15.59
C ASP A 12 16.17 -6.72 -14.33
N LEU A 13 16.73 -7.28 -13.25
CA LEU A 13 16.03 -7.43 -11.98
C LEU A 13 15.61 -6.08 -11.38
N HIS A 14 16.47 -5.06 -11.42
CA HIS A 14 16.11 -3.75 -10.89
C HIS A 14 15.02 -3.05 -11.71
N HIS A 15 15.11 -3.13 -13.04
CA HIS A 15 14.08 -2.58 -13.92
C HIS A 15 12.74 -3.28 -13.69
N LEU A 16 12.76 -4.59 -13.51
CA LEU A 16 11.58 -5.37 -13.16
C LEU A 16 10.98 -4.93 -11.81
N ILE A 17 11.79 -4.78 -10.77
CA ILE A 17 11.33 -4.30 -9.45
C ILE A 17 10.67 -2.92 -9.59
N ILE A 18 11.32 -1.97 -10.26
CA ILE A 18 10.79 -0.61 -10.44
C ILE A 18 9.46 -0.65 -11.20
N LEU A 19 9.40 -1.42 -12.29
CA LEU A 19 8.20 -1.57 -13.10
C LEU A 19 7.05 -2.17 -12.29
N LEU A 20 7.31 -3.20 -11.49
CA LEU A 20 6.29 -3.86 -10.67
C LEU A 20 5.74 -2.95 -9.57
N ILE A 21 6.58 -2.13 -8.94
CA ILE A 21 6.11 -1.14 -7.95
C ILE A 21 5.24 -0.07 -8.62
N PHE A 22 5.65 0.44 -9.79
CA PHE A 22 4.82 1.39 -10.54
C PHE A 22 3.51 0.76 -11.02
N ALA A 23 3.55 -0.48 -11.52
CA ALA A 23 2.36 -1.21 -11.94
C ALA A 23 1.40 -1.40 -10.77
N SER A 24 1.91 -1.75 -9.58
CA SER A 24 1.10 -1.83 -8.36
C SER A 24 0.35 -0.53 -8.09
N ALA A 25 1.08 0.59 -8.02
CA ALA A 25 0.47 1.89 -7.73
C ALA A 25 -0.55 2.32 -8.80
N ILE A 26 -0.25 2.11 -10.09
CA ILE A 26 -1.15 2.46 -11.20
C ILE A 26 -2.42 1.62 -11.15
N VAL A 27 -2.30 0.31 -11.00
CA VAL A 27 -3.46 -0.60 -10.95
C VAL A 27 -4.35 -0.27 -9.76
N ALA A 28 -3.77 -0.04 -8.58
CA ALA A 28 -4.52 0.38 -7.39
C ALA A 28 -5.25 1.71 -7.61
N CYS A 29 -4.56 2.73 -8.15
CA CYS A 29 -5.16 4.03 -8.47
C CYS A 29 -6.33 3.90 -9.46
N ILE A 30 -6.19 3.09 -10.51
CA ILE A 30 -7.25 2.86 -11.49
C ILE A 30 -8.45 2.18 -10.82
N GLY A 31 -8.23 1.12 -10.04
CA GLY A 31 -9.32 0.39 -9.41
C GLY A 31 -10.09 1.24 -8.40
N ILE A 32 -9.38 1.96 -7.53
CA ILE A 32 -9.99 2.92 -6.60
C ILE A 32 -10.72 4.02 -7.39
N GLY A 33 -10.07 4.62 -8.38
CA GLY A 33 -10.59 5.74 -9.15
C GLY A 33 -11.86 5.39 -9.93
N VAL A 34 -11.94 4.22 -10.56
CA VAL A 34 -13.13 3.79 -11.32
C VAL A 34 -14.35 3.62 -10.41
N VAL A 35 -14.20 2.95 -9.27
CA VAL A 35 -15.33 2.75 -8.35
C VAL A 35 -15.72 4.06 -7.68
N LEU A 36 -14.74 4.87 -7.26
CA LEU A 36 -15.00 6.17 -6.65
C LEU A 36 -15.67 7.15 -7.61
N LEU A 37 -15.27 7.16 -8.89
CA LEU A 37 -15.86 8.03 -9.91
C LEU A 37 -17.32 7.65 -10.21
N GLU A 38 -17.62 6.36 -10.27
CA GLU A 38 -19.00 5.89 -10.44
C GLU A 38 -19.90 6.30 -9.26
N GLN A 39 -19.37 6.23 -8.03
CA GLN A 39 -20.06 6.72 -6.84
C GLN A 39 -20.18 8.24 -6.83
N TYR A 40 -19.15 8.95 -7.26
CA TYR A 40 -19.19 10.41 -7.38
C TYR A 40 -20.29 10.87 -8.35
N PHE A 41 -20.47 10.18 -9.49
CA PHE A 41 -21.58 10.49 -10.40
C PHE A 41 -22.96 10.18 -9.84
N THR A 42 -23.05 9.31 -8.82
CA THR A 42 -24.32 8.91 -8.22
C THR A 42 -24.70 9.78 -7.02
N ILE A 43 -23.75 10.09 -6.13
CA ILE A 43 -23.98 10.78 -4.84
C ILE A 43 -23.08 12.01 -4.61
N GLY A 44 -22.30 12.43 -5.61
CA GLY A 44 -21.43 13.59 -5.53
C GLY A 44 -20.29 13.42 -4.53
N PHE A 45 -19.95 14.51 -3.83
CA PHE A 45 -18.87 14.52 -2.82
C PHE A 45 -19.11 13.61 -1.62
N ASN A 46 -20.36 13.18 -1.39
CA ASN A 46 -20.66 12.19 -0.35
C ASN A 46 -19.98 10.83 -0.61
N ALA A 47 -19.51 10.57 -1.83
CA ALA A 47 -18.71 9.39 -2.15
C ALA A 47 -17.42 9.28 -1.31
N PHE A 48 -16.86 10.42 -0.88
CA PHE A 48 -15.65 10.45 -0.04
C PHE A 48 -15.94 10.20 1.45
N HIS A 49 -17.22 10.15 1.86
CA HIS A 49 -17.59 9.75 3.23
C HIS A 49 -17.57 8.23 3.39
N PHE A 50 -17.55 7.47 2.30
CA PHE A 50 -17.27 6.04 2.37
C PHE A 50 -15.79 5.81 2.69
N ARG A 51 -15.53 4.79 3.50
CA ARG A 51 -14.16 4.33 3.72
C ARG A 51 -13.65 3.60 2.47
N PRO A 52 -12.36 3.71 2.12
CA PRO A 52 -11.81 3.04 0.94
C PRO A 52 -12.12 1.53 0.87
N GLU A 53 -12.04 0.82 1.99
CA GLU A 53 -12.34 -0.61 2.07
C GLU A 53 -13.80 -0.96 1.73
N GLN A 54 -14.73 -0.01 1.89
CA GLN A 54 -16.12 -0.22 1.55
C GLN A 54 -16.34 -0.32 0.05
N LEU A 55 -15.48 0.29 -0.78
CA LEU A 55 -15.56 0.21 -2.24
C LEU A 55 -15.49 -1.24 -2.75
N GLY A 56 -14.93 -2.16 -1.97
CA GLY A 56 -14.90 -3.60 -2.24
C GLY A 56 -16.16 -4.38 -1.85
N ASN A 57 -17.23 -3.72 -1.38
CA ASN A 57 -18.46 -4.38 -0.96
C ASN A 57 -19.36 -4.72 -2.16
N TYR A 58 -19.45 -6.01 -2.49
CA TYR A 58 -20.28 -6.53 -3.58
C TYR A 58 -21.78 -6.31 -3.39
N GLY A 59 -22.23 -6.09 -2.15
CA GLY A 59 -23.64 -5.81 -1.85
C GLY A 59 -24.02 -4.34 -2.04
N THR A 60 -23.04 -3.43 -2.10
CA THR A 60 -23.28 -1.97 -2.17
C THR A 60 -22.83 -1.38 -3.50
N PHE A 61 -21.65 -1.78 -4.00
CA PHE A 61 -21.03 -1.15 -5.16
C PHE A 61 -21.03 -2.09 -6.36
N LYS A 62 -21.63 -1.64 -7.48
CA LYS A 62 -21.71 -2.44 -8.73
C LYS A 62 -20.33 -2.80 -9.27
N LEU A 63 -19.36 -1.90 -9.09
CA LEU A 63 -18.00 -2.05 -9.58
C LEU A 63 -17.03 -2.57 -8.50
N ALA A 64 -17.52 -3.12 -7.39
CA ALA A 64 -16.68 -3.69 -6.33
C ALA A 64 -15.68 -4.74 -6.84
N PHE A 65 -16.03 -5.49 -7.88
CA PHE A 65 -15.12 -6.47 -8.50
C PHE A 65 -13.89 -5.80 -9.12
N ILE A 66 -14.00 -4.57 -9.64
CA ILE A 66 -12.87 -3.81 -10.18
C ILE A 66 -11.95 -3.40 -9.05
N PHE A 67 -12.51 -2.89 -7.93
CA PHE A 67 -11.72 -2.54 -6.75
C PHE A 67 -10.98 -3.76 -6.20
N ASN A 68 -11.68 -4.85 -5.89
CA ASN A 68 -11.08 -6.05 -5.32
C ASN A 68 -10.07 -6.70 -6.27
N GLY A 69 -10.39 -6.79 -7.56
CA GLY A 69 -9.49 -7.32 -8.58
C GLY A 69 -8.23 -6.47 -8.74
N SER A 70 -8.36 -5.14 -8.71
CA SER A 70 -7.20 -4.24 -8.73
C SER A 70 -6.31 -4.41 -7.51
N LEU A 71 -6.91 -4.60 -6.33
CA LEU A 71 -6.17 -4.80 -5.08
C LEU A 71 -5.37 -6.10 -5.12
N ILE A 72 -5.95 -7.18 -5.66
CA ILE A 72 -5.26 -8.46 -5.89
C ILE A 72 -4.07 -8.30 -6.84
N ILE A 73 -4.27 -7.64 -7.99
CA ILE A 73 -3.21 -7.47 -8.99
C ILE A 73 -2.09 -6.55 -8.47
N ALA A 74 -2.45 -5.45 -7.81
CA ALA A 74 -1.50 -4.50 -7.24
C ALA A 74 -0.66 -5.17 -6.15
N SER A 75 -1.31 -5.81 -5.17
CA SER A 75 -0.63 -6.53 -4.09
C SER A 75 0.27 -7.66 -4.60
N THR A 76 -0.14 -8.40 -5.63
CA THR A 76 0.70 -9.44 -6.26
C THR A 76 1.95 -8.82 -6.89
N SER A 77 1.78 -7.69 -7.59
CA SER A 77 2.91 -6.98 -8.22
C SER A 77 3.89 -6.47 -7.17
N MET A 78 3.38 -5.87 -6.09
CA MET A 78 4.19 -5.38 -4.98
C MET A 78 4.89 -6.53 -4.23
N PHE A 79 4.21 -7.65 -4.01
CA PHE A 79 4.79 -8.85 -3.41
C PHE A 79 6.02 -9.34 -4.19
N ILE A 80 5.89 -9.48 -5.52
CA ILE A 80 6.99 -9.90 -6.39
C ILE A 80 8.12 -8.86 -6.36
N ALA A 81 7.79 -7.57 -6.38
CA ALA A 81 8.78 -6.51 -6.28
C ALA A 81 9.57 -6.55 -4.97
N MET A 82 8.92 -6.82 -3.84
CA MET A 82 9.57 -6.93 -2.54
C MET A 82 10.45 -8.18 -2.44
N ILE A 83 10.04 -9.31 -3.04
CA ILE A 83 10.91 -10.49 -3.17
C ILE A 83 12.17 -10.12 -3.98
N GLY A 84 12.01 -9.46 -5.12
CA GLY A 84 13.13 -8.99 -5.93
C GLY A 84 14.05 -8.05 -5.14
N LEU A 85 13.47 -7.14 -4.34
CA LEU A 85 14.21 -6.24 -3.47
C LEU A 85 15.05 -7.01 -2.44
N MET A 86 14.54 -8.10 -1.85
CA MET A 86 15.32 -8.94 -0.93
C MET A 86 16.54 -9.60 -1.58
N SER A 87 16.45 -9.93 -2.88
CA SER A 87 17.52 -10.56 -3.64
C SER A 87 18.68 -9.60 -3.92
N LEU A 88 18.48 -8.29 -3.76
CA LEU A 88 19.54 -7.31 -3.93
C LEU A 88 20.53 -7.35 -2.74
N PRO A 89 21.83 -7.07 -2.96
CA PRO A 89 22.85 -6.97 -1.91
C PRO A 89 22.72 -5.67 -1.12
N ILE A 90 21.52 -5.43 -0.58
CA ILE A 90 21.17 -4.28 0.26
C ILE A 90 21.37 -4.60 1.76
N GLY A 91 21.60 -3.56 2.55
CA GLY A 91 21.81 -3.67 4.00
C GLY A 91 20.64 -4.37 4.72
N GLY A 92 20.91 -4.99 5.86
CA GLY A 92 19.95 -5.83 6.59
C GLY A 92 18.63 -5.14 6.95
N LEU A 93 18.67 -3.82 7.22
CA LEU A 93 17.47 -3.05 7.53
C LEU A 93 16.58 -2.80 6.31
N THR A 94 17.16 -2.65 5.11
CA THR A 94 16.39 -2.58 3.86
C THR A 94 15.74 -3.94 3.56
N LYS A 95 16.40 -5.06 3.90
CA LYS A 95 15.79 -6.39 3.83
C LYS A 95 14.62 -6.55 4.80
N LEU A 96 14.70 -5.95 6.00
CA LEU A 96 13.57 -5.92 6.94
C LEU A 96 12.38 -5.15 6.36
N VAL A 97 12.62 -4.00 5.73
CA VAL A 97 11.56 -3.23 5.03
C VAL A 97 10.94 -4.09 3.91
N ALA A 98 11.74 -4.82 3.14
CA ALA A 98 11.23 -5.72 2.11
C ALA A 98 10.39 -6.87 2.70
N TRP A 99 10.81 -7.49 3.81
CA TRP A 99 10.02 -8.50 4.52
C TRP A 99 8.65 -7.97 4.99
N ILE A 100 8.64 -6.76 5.56
CA ILE A 100 7.39 -6.13 5.98
C ILE A 100 6.53 -5.76 4.76
N GLY A 101 7.15 -5.33 3.66
CA GLY A 101 6.47 -5.10 2.39
C GLY A 101 5.82 -6.37 1.81
N ILE A 102 6.50 -7.53 1.92
CA ILE A 102 5.93 -8.84 1.57
C ILE A 102 4.70 -9.13 2.43
N TYR A 103 4.83 -8.99 3.75
CA TYR A 103 3.73 -9.22 4.68
C TYR A 103 2.53 -8.28 4.42
N SER A 104 2.79 -6.98 4.20
CA SER A 104 1.79 -5.99 3.80
C SER A 104 1.07 -6.40 2.52
N SER A 105 1.82 -6.83 1.50
CA SER A 105 1.27 -7.28 0.22
C SER A 105 0.37 -8.50 0.39
N ILE A 106 0.74 -9.47 1.24
CA ILE A 106 -0.12 -10.63 1.54
C ILE A 106 -1.43 -10.17 2.21
N CYS A 107 -1.37 -9.23 3.15
CA CYS A 107 -2.56 -8.72 3.82
C CYS A 107 -3.50 -8.00 2.83
N LEU A 108 -2.96 -7.15 1.95
CA LEU A 108 -3.72 -6.47 0.91
C LEU A 108 -4.30 -7.45 -0.12
N PHE A 109 -3.55 -8.49 -0.50
CA PHE A 109 -4.05 -9.57 -1.35
C PHE A 109 -5.26 -10.25 -0.71
N MET A 110 -5.15 -10.59 0.58
CA MET A 110 -6.24 -11.19 1.34
C MET A 110 -7.46 -10.27 1.41
N LEU A 111 -7.28 -8.95 1.54
CA LEU A 111 -8.39 -7.99 1.49
C LEU A 111 -9.15 -8.01 0.15
N GLY A 112 -8.44 -8.19 -0.96
CA GLY A 112 -9.07 -8.30 -2.28
C GLY A 112 -9.79 -9.64 -2.48
N VAL A 113 -9.23 -10.73 -1.95
CA VAL A 113 -9.83 -12.08 -2.04
C VAL A 113 -11.01 -12.24 -1.08
N LEU A 114 -10.93 -11.64 0.11
CA LEU A 114 -11.91 -11.70 1.18
C LEU A 114 -12.67 -10.37 1.19
N PRO A 115 -13.68 -10.17 0.32
CA PRO A 115 -14.41 -8.91 0.25
C PRO A 115 -15.13 -8.61 1.57
N LEU A 116 -15.58 -7.37 1.74
CA LEU A 116 -16.24 -6.93 2.97
C LEU A 116 -17.42 -7.83 3.40
N ASN A 117 -18.06 -8.50 2.44
CA ASN A 117 -19.15 -9.44 2.64
C ASN A 117 -18.80 -10.66 3.51
N VAL A 118 -17.52 -11.05 3.63
CA VAL A 118 -17.07 -12.13 4.55
C VAL A 118 -16.70 -11.64 5.95
N GLY A 119 -17.12 -10.42 6.31
CA GLY A 119 -17.24 -9.88 7.67
C GLY A 119 -15.99 -10.09 8.53
N HIS A 120 -15.99 -11.16 9.33
CA HIS A 120 -14.89 -11.49 10.24
C HIS A 120 -13.54 -11.65 9.54
N TRP A 121 -13.48 -12.39 8.42
CA TRP A 121 -12.22 -12.64 7.73
C TRP A 121 -11.66 -11.39 7.06
N HIS A 122 -12.56 -10.54 6.54
CA HIS A 122 -12.18 -9.24 6.00
C HIS A 122 -11.62 -8.33 7.10
N PHE A 123 -12.29 -8.26 8.27
CA PHE A 123 -11.81 -7.48 9.41
C PHE A 123 -10.41 -7.92 9.85
N VAL A 124 -10.16 -9.23 9.97
CA VAL A 124 -8.83 -9.76 10.32
C VAL A 124 -7.80 -9.37 9.27
N ALA A 125 -8.10 -9.51 7.98
CA ALA A 125 -7.18 -9.11 6.91
C ALA A 125 -6.89 -7.60 6.94
N HIS A 126 -7.91 -6.77 7.18
CA HIS A 126 -7.79 -5.31 7.30
C HIS A 126 -6.91 -4.91 8.47
N TYR A 127 -7.19 -5.47 9.65
CA TYR A 127 -6.41 -5.18 10.85
C TYR A 127 -4.93 -5.54 10.68
N ASN A 128 -4.65 -6.71 10.09
CA ASN A 128 -3.27 -7.10 9.77
C ASN A 128 -2.64 -6.17 8.72
N ALA A 129 -3.38 -5.72 7.71
CA ALA A 129 -2.87 -4.76 6.72
C ALA A 129 -2.48 -3.42 7.36
N VAL A 130 -3.28 -2.92 8.32
CA VAL A 130 -2.97 -1.68 9.05
C VAL A 130 -1.77 -1.85 9.97
N ILE A 131 -1.63 -3.00 10.64
CA ILE A 131 -0.42 -3.35 11.42
C ILE A 131 0.80 -3.40 10.51
N ALA A 132 0.73 -4.09 9.38
CA ALA A 132 1.82 -4.19 8.42
C ALA A 132 2.26 -2.82 7.92
N THR A 133 1.29 -1.95 7.62
CA THR A 133 1.51 -0.56 7.22
C THR A 133 2.19 0.27 8.32
N THR A 134 1.79 0.07 9.58
CA THR A 134 2.42 0.71 10.75
C THR A 134 3.88 0.27 10.91
N LEU A 135 4.14 -1.04 10.81
CA LEU A 135 5.49 -1.58 10.86
C LEU A 135 6.35 -1.07 9.69
N LEU A 136 5.75 -0.93 8.51
CA LEU A 136 6.42 -0.42 7.32
C LEU A 136 6.85 1.03 7.49
N GLY A 137 5.96 1.89 7.99
CA GLY A 137 6.26 3.28 8.32
C GLY A 137 7.39 3.39 9.37
N CYS A 138 7.28 2.63 10.47
CA CYS A 138 8.27 2.62 11.54
C CYS A 138 9.66 2.16 11.05
N THR A 139 9.73 1.00 10.38
CA THR A 139 11.02 0.46 9.90
C THR A 139 11.64 1.29 8.79
N SER A 140 10.83 1.86 7.89
CA SER A 140 11.32 2.77 6.85
C SER A 140 11.89 4.07 7.45
N LEU A 141 11.29 4.62 8.50
CA LEU A 141 11.83 5.78 9.21
C LEU A 141 13.14 5.46 9.91
N LEU A 142 13.19 4.36 10.67
CA LEU A 142 14.41 3.89 11.33
C LEU A 142 15.52 3.69 10.29
N ALA A 143 15.18 3.11 9.13
CA ALA A 143 16.12 2.94 8.04
C ALA A 143 16.58 4.23 7.39
N GLY A 144 15.69 5.21 7.25
CA GLY A 144 16.08 6.53 6.77
C GLY A 144 16.99 7.29 7.73
N ILE A 145 16.82 7.11 9.03
CA ILE A 145 17.66 7.73 10.06
C ILE A 145 19.05 7.08 10.09
N MET A 146 19.11 5.74 10.12
CA MET A 146 20.37 5.00 10.22
C MET A 146 21.17 5.02 8.91
N TYR A 147 20.49 4.92 7.78
CA TYR A 147 21.09 4.74 6.46
C TYR A 147 20.63 5.84 5.50
N ARG A 148 20.94 7.10 5.86
CA ARG A 148 20.52 8.31 5.14
C ARG A 148 20.88 8.33 3.64
N ALA A 149 21.89 7.56 3.22
CA ALA A 149 22.27 7.38 1.82
C ALA A 149 21.21 6.59 1.00
N TYR A 150 20.49 5.67 1.63
CA TYR A 150 19.57 4.72 0.99
C TYR A 150 18.11 5.16 1.02
N PHE A 151 17.74 6.20 1.77
CA PHE A 151 16.37 6.73 1.83
C PHE A 151 16.33 8.19 1.37
N SER A 152 15.33 8.55 0.56
CA SER A 152 15.10 9.94 0.16
C SER A 152 14.32 10.70 1.23
N LYS A 153 14.47 12.03 1.30
CA LYS A 153 13.66 12.87 2.20
C LYS A 153 12.15 12.69 1.94
N PHE A 154 11.78 12.50 0.67
CA PHE A 154 10.40 12.26 0.27
C PHE A 154 9.88 10.91 0.81
N LEU A 155 10.66 9.83 0.68
CA LEU A 155 10.32 8.53 1.24
C LEU A 155 10.18 8.59 2.76
N MET A 156 11.08 9.31 3.46
CA MET A 156 10.97 9.51 4.90
C MET A 156 9.71 10.28 5.30
N LEU A 157 9.33 11.31 4.55
CA LEU A 157 8.09 12.05 4.78
C LEU A 157 6.87 11.14 4.60
N CYS A 158 6.82 10.37 3.52
CA CYS A 158 5.76 9.38 3.29
C CYS A 158 5.70 8.35 4.43
N SER A 159 6.84 7.85 4.91
CA SER A 159 6.89 6.90 6.03
C SER A 159 6.40 7.50 7.36
N PHE A 160 6.70 8.78 7.61
CA PHE A 160 6.15 9.51 8.76
C PHE A 160 4.64 9.64 8.69
N LEU A 161 4.12 10.07 7.54
CA LEU A 161 2.68 10.20 7.32
C LEU A 161 1.97 8.84 7.40
N LEU A 162 2.57 7.78 6.85
CA LEU A 162 2.08 6.41 6.95
C LEU A 162 1.91 5.98 8.41
N LEU A 163 2.95 6.19 9.21
CA LEU A 163 2.93 5.85 10.63
C LEU A 163 1.88 6.67 11.39
N PHE A 164 1.79 7.97 11.12
CA PHE A 164 0.81 8.84 11.75
C PHE A 164 -0.62 8.39 11.43
N PHE A 165 -0.95 8.25 10.14
CA PHE A 165 -2.30 7.86 9.71
C PHE A 165 -2.66 6.43 10.13
N SER A 166 -1.70 5.49 10.15
CA SER A 166 -2.00 4.12 10.56
C SER A 166 -2.30 4.02 12.06
N ILE A 167 -1.56 4.75 12.92
CA ILE A 167 -1.84 4.82 14.35
C ILE A 167 -3.20 5.50 14.60
N SER A 168 -3.48 6.61 13.92
CA SER A 168 -4.78 7.28 14.02
C SER A 168 -5.93 6.38 13.56
N HIS A 169 -5.72 5.58 12.51
CA HIS A 169 -6.72 4.62 12.03
C HIS A 169 -6.96 3.49 13.04
N ILE A 170 -5.89 2.94 13.64
CA ILE A 170 -5.99 1.93 14.72
C ILE A 170 -6.77 2.47 15.91
N SER A 171 -6.56 3.74 16.30
CA SER A 171 -7.29 4.30 17.45
C SER A 171 -8.80 4.47 17.23
N HIS A 172 -9.26 4.48 15.98
CA HIS A 172 -10.69 4.57 15.63
C HIS A 172 -11.30 3.21 15.27
N LEU A 173 -10.50 2.16 15.10
CA LEU A 173 -10.97 0.80 14.86
C LEU A 173 -11.55 0.21 16.17
N ASP A 174 -12.87 0.07 16.24
CA ASP A 174 -13.51 -0.68 17.33
C ASP A 174 -13.31 -2.19 17.11
N ILE A 175 -12.41 -2.77 17.90
CA ILE A 175 -12.07 -4.20 17.87
C ILE A 175 -13.25 -5.06 18.39
N SER A 176 -14.17 -4.45 19.14
CA SER A 176 -15.24 -5.13 19.87
C SER A 176 -16.45 -5.44 18.98
N ASP A 177 -16.62 -4.69 17.89
CA ASP A 177 -17.71 -4.87 16.93
C ASP A 177 -17.19 -4.96 15.48
N PRO A 178 -16.84 -6.16 15.01
CA PRO A 178 -16.42 -6.37 13.63
C PRO A 178 -17.56 -6.11 12.61
N GLN A 179 -18.81 -5.90 13.04
CA GLN A 179 -19.93 -5.50 12.18
C GLN A 179 -19.99 -3.98 11.96
N LEU A 180 -19.23 -3.19 12.74
CA LEU A 180 -19.12 -1.73 12.62
C LEU A 180 -18.32 -1.27 11.38
N LEU A 181 -17.93 -2.21 10.50
CA LEU A 181 -17.54 -1.84 9.13
C LEU A 181 -18.72 -1.29 8.29
N SER A 182 -19.95 -1.34 8.82
CA SER A 182 -21.10 -0.63 8.27
C SER A 182 -20.80 0.86 8.07
N PRO A 183 -21.33 1.48 7.00
CA PRO A 183 -21.18 2.92 6.81
C PRO A 183 -21.81 3.63 8.01
N HIS A 184 -21.04 4.49 8.68
CA HIS A 184 -21.60 5.46 9.62
C HIS A 184 -22.46 6.45 8.82
N VAL A 185 -23.67 6.03 8.47
CA VAL A 185 -24.74 6.87 7.94
C VAL A 185 -25.57 7.35 9.13
N ARG A 186 -24.92 7.98 10.13
CA ARG A 186 -25.64 8.95 10.96
C ARG A 186 -25.41 10.30 10.32
N HIS A 187 -26.44 10.78 9.64
CA HIS A 187 -26.43 11.91 8.71
C HIS A 187 -26.02 13.28 9.33
N ASP A 188 -25.69 13.36 10.62
CA ASP A 188 -25.53 14.63 11.32
C ASP A 188 -24.14 14.89 11.94
N GLU A 189 -23.19 13.94 11.87
CA GLU A 189 -21.86 14.12 12.49
C GLU A 189 -20.70 13.81 11.52
N PHE A 190 -19.77 14.77 11.39
CA PHE A 190 -18.55 14.61 10.61
C PHE A 190 -17.63 13.58 11.28
N CYS A 191 -17.43 12.42 10.64
CA CYS A 191 -16.55 11.37 11.12
C CYS A 191 -15.15 11.51 10.53
N LEU A 192 -14.12 11.49 11.39
CA LEU A 192 -12.72 11.55 10.96
C LEU A 192 -12.18 10.21 10.44
N ASP A 193 -12.86 9.10 10.72
CA ASP A 193 -12.39 7.75 10.36
C ASP A 193 -12.21 7.57 8.84
N PRO A 194 -13.19 7.90 7.96
CA PRO A 194 -12.99 7.85 6.52
C PRO A 194 -11.85 8.75 6.03
N VAL A 195 -11.66 9.91 6.66
CA VAL A 195 -10.58 10.85 6.29
C VAL A 195 -9.21 10.22 6.57
N PHE A 196 -9.01 9.62 7.74
CA PHE A 196 -7.77 8.93 8.07
C PHE A 196 -7.53 7.73 7.16
N ALA A 197 -8.57 6.95 6.85
CA ALA A 197 -8.48 5.81 5.94
C ALA A 197 -8.07 6.25 4.52
N TRP A 198 -8.68 7.29 3.97
CA TRP A 198 -8.30 7.86 2.66
C TRP A 198 -6.86 8.38 2.66
N CYS A 199 -6.49 9.17 3.67
CA CYS A 199 -5.13 9.67 3.82
C CYS A 199 -4.11 8.54 3.92
N LEU A 200 -4.44 7.45 4.63
CA LEU A 200 -3.60 6.26 4.74
C LEU A 200 -3.37 5.61 3.38
N VAL A 201 -4.43 5.36 2.60
CA VAL A 201 -4.34 4.76 1.26
C VAL A 201 -3.52 5.62 0.31
N ILE A 202 -3.80 6.93 0.27
CA ILE A 202 -3.07 7.88 -0.59
C ILE A 202 -1.60 7.91 -0.20
N THR A 203 -1.29 7.95 1.10
CA THR A 203 0.09 7.97 1.58
C THR A 203 0.83 6.67 1.26
N HIS A 204 0.15 5.52 1.34
CA HIS A 204 0.71 4.23 0.94
C HIS A 204 1.11 4.23 -0.55
N LEU A 205 0.23 4.69 -1.43
CA LEU A 205 0.51 4.82 -2.87
C LEU A 205 1.69 5.77 -3.14
N LEU A 206 1.76 6.90 -2.43
CA LEU A 206 2.88 7.83 -2.53
C LEU A 206 4.18 7.20 -2.03
N TRP A 207 4.12 6.37 -1.00
CA TRP A 207 5.27 5.63 -0.48
C TRP A 207 5.80 4.62 -1.50
N ASP A 208 4.91 3.89 -2.18
CA ASP A 208 5.30 2.97 -3.26
C ASP A 208 6.03 3.71 -4.38
N ILE A 209 5.49 4.85 -4.84
CA ILE A 209 6.13 5.70 -5.85
C ILE A 209 7.49 6.21 -5.34
N ALA A 210 7.55 6.67 -4.08
CA ALA A 210 8.79 7.15 -3.47
C ALA A 210 9.86 6.06 -3.40
N LEU A 211 9.47 4.82 -3.10
CA LEU A 211 10.34 3.66 -3.07
C LEU A 211 10.85 3.35 -4.49
N ALA A 212 9.98 3.27 -5.49
CA ALA A 212 10.35 3.00 -6.88
C ALA A 212 11.37 4.02 -7.40
N LEU A 213 11.12 5.32 -7.15
CA LEU A 213 12.03 6.40 -7.53
C LEU A 213 13.38 6.28 -6.82
N LYS A 214 13.39 5.86 -5.54
CA LYS A 214 14.64 5.68 -4.80
C LYS A 214 15.43 4.47 -5.29
N VAL A 215 14.78 3.33 -5.56
CA VAL A 215 15.42 2.15 -6.16
C VAL A 215 16.03 2.54 -7.51
N ARG A 216 15.29 3.24 -8.38
CA ARG A 216 15.80 3.75 -9.65
C ARG A 216 17.06 4.61 -9.49
N LYS A 217 17.07 5.50 -8.49
CA LYS A 217 18.23 6.36 -8.23
C LYS A 217 19.45 5.55 -7.76
N LEU A 218 19.25 4.54 -6.91
CA LEU A 218 20.35 3.67 -6.44
C LEU A 218 20.98 2.88 -7.59
N VAL A 219 20.15 2.38 -8.51
CA VAL A 219 20.59 1.71 -9.74
C VAL A 219 21.49 2.60 -10.58
N GLN A 220 21.01 3.82 -10.88
CA GLN A 220 21.77 4.77 -11.69
C GLN A 220 23.12 5.13 -11.06
N GLN A 221 23.19 5.23 -9.73
CA GLN A 221 24.42 5.52 -9.01
C GLN A 221 25.42 4.36 -9.09
N HIS A 222 24.95 3.11 -8.98
CA HIS A 222 25.80 1.92 -9.06
C HIS A 222 26.42 1.74 -10.45
N PHE A 223 25.67 2.03 -11.52
CA PHE A 223 26.16 1.91 -12.91
C PHE A 223 26.97 3.11 -13.41
N SER A 224 26.99 4.23 -12.67
CA SER A 224 27.81 5.41 -13.00
C SER A 224 29.23 5.38 -12.40
N GLN A 225 29.55 4.34 -11.63
CA GLN A 225 30.87 4.07 -11.06
C GLN A 225 31.60 3.01 -11.89
#